data_AF-A0A1Z3CKE4-F1
#
_entry.id   AF-A0A1Z3CKE4-F1
#
_cell.length_a   1.000
_cell.length_b   1.000
_cell.length_c   1.000
_cell.angle_alpha   90.00
_cell.angle_beta   90.00
_cell.angle_gamma   90.00
#
_symmetry.space_group_name_H-M   'P 1'
#
loop_
_entity.id
_entity.type
_entity.pdbx_description
1 polymer ?
#
loop_
_entity_poly.entity_id
_entity_poly.type
_entity_poly.pdbx_seq_one_letter_code
_entity_poly.pdbx_strand_id
1 'polypeptide(L)'
;MCVRYTDRNSYNIQNQKKENREKEIIFKEYPEIKSVDLLYEASILFELYEIKKSLNLEKVELFYKNKNIGKIEINKKIIDLEDFGLKKFYENGKRIFRKEFPIEKDLLEILGENDEKYNIGYLEDGFILIIYIKDLDKDKTFIIKKEFSVSFEKKGYDLFIPSV
;
A
#
# COMPACT_ATOMS: atom_id res chain seq x y z
N MET A 1 22.97 -19.75 13.18
CA MET A 1 22.97 -18.34 13.62
C MET A 1 22.91 -17.49 12.37
N CYS A 2 21.79 -16.82 12.14
CA CYS A 2 21.65 -15.90 11.01
C CYS A 2 21.67 -14.48 11.55
N VAL A 3 22.54 -13.63 11.00
CA VAL A 3 22.61 -12.21 11.31
C VAL A 3 21.93 -11.48 10.16
N ARG A 4 20.87 -10.74 10.44
CA ARG A 4 20.26 -9.81 9.48
C ARG A 4 20.68 -8.40 9.88
N TYR A 5 21.09 -7.61 8.90
CA TYR A 5 21.36 -6.19 9.11
C TYR A 5 20.31 -5.38 8.37
N THR A 6 19.67 -4.46 9.09
CA THR A 6 18.70 -3.51 8.55
C THR A 6 19.32 -2.12 8.60
N ASP A 7 19.39 -1.44 7.46
CA ASP A 7 20.13 -0.19 7.28
C ASP A 7 19.37 1.06 7.76
N ARG A 8 18.04 0.94 7.92
CA ARG A 8 17.13 1.99 8.39
C ARG A 8 15.94 1.42 9.18
N ASN A 9 15.27 2.28 9.93
CA ASN A 9 13.98 1.96 10.50
C ASN A 9 12.94 1.94 9.38
N SER A 10 12.06 0.94 9.36
CA SER A 10 10.99 0.86 8.38
C SER A 10 9.72 0.27 8.99
N TYR A 11 8.59 0.67 8.44
CA TYR A 11 7.32 -0.01 8.68
C TYR A 11 7.03 -0.92 7.50
N ASN A 12 6.80 -2.19 7.78
CA ASN A 12 6.39 -3.16 6.79
C ASN A 12 4.89 -3.43 6.90
N ILE A 13 4.24 -3.64 5.76
CA ILE A 13 2.80 -3.87 5.66
C ILE A 13 2.53 -5.33 5.34
N GLN A 14 1.65 -5.97 6.12
CA GLN A 14 1.07 -7.25 5.74
C GLN A 14 -0.39 -7.06 5.34
N ASN A 15 -0.66 -7.19 4.03
CA ASN A 15 -2.00 -7.09 3.48
C ASN A 15 -2.89 -8.22 4.01
N GLN A 16 -4.00 -7.88 4.68
CA GLN A 16 -4.97 -8.88 5.13
C GLN A 16 -5.85 -9.27 3.95
N LYS A 17 -5.85 -10.55 3.58
CA LYS A 17 -6.71 -11.09 2.52
C LYS A 17 -8.16 -11.17 2.99
N LYS A 18 -8.84 -10.03 3.08
CA LYS A 18 -10.30 -9.97 3.12
C LYS A 18 -10.81 -9.41 1.79
N GLU A 19 -11.49 -10.27 1.04
CA GLU A 19 -12.27 -9.88 -0.12
C GLU A 19 -13.48 -9.07 0.34
N ASN A 20 -13.58 -7.83 -0.10
CA ASN A 20 -14.70 -6.95 0.21
C ASN A 20 -15.56 -6.83 -1.04
N ARG A 21 -16.86 -7.16 -0.94
CA ARG A 21 -17.83 -7.11 -2.05
C ARG A 21 -17.90 -5.72 -2.71
N GLU A 22 -17.64 -4.64 -1.96
CA GLU A 22 -17.57 -3.28 -2.50
C GLU A 22 -16.46 -3.13 -3.57
N LYS A 23 -15.35 -3.86 -3.42
CA LYS A 23 -14.25 -3.87 -4.40
C LYS A 23 -14.71 -4.45 -5.74
N GLU A 24 -15.56 -5.49 -5.73
CA GLU A 24 -16.07 -6.09 -6.97
C GLU A 24 -16.94 -5.13 -7.78
N ILE A 25 -17.72 -4.28 -7.11
CA ILE A 25 -18.56 -3.28 -7.80
C ILE A 25 -17.68 -2.22 -8.45
N ILE A 26 -16.67 -1.71 -7.73
CA ILE A 26 -15.73 -0.72 -8.25
C ILE A 26 -14.97 -1.26 -9.46
N PHE A 27 -14.44 -2.48 -9.40
CA PHE A 27 -13.69 -3.06 -10.53
C PHE A 27 -14.59 -3.42 -11.72
N LYS A 28 -15.91 -3.55 -11.54
CA LYS A 28 -16.85 -3.62 -12.66
C LYS A 28 -17.06 -2.27 -13.34
N GLU A 29 -17.10 -1.18 -12.58
CA GLU A 29 -17.23 0.17 -13.13
C GLU A 29 -15.93 0.69 -13.76
N TYR A 30 -14.78 0.19 -13.27
CA TYR A 30 -13.43 0.51 -13.73
C TYR A 30 -12.69 -0.77 -14.12
N PRO A 31 -13.09 -1.46 -15.22
CA PRO A 31 -12.50 -2.72 -15.65
C PRO A 31 -11.02 -2.59 -16.07
N GLU A 32 -10.52 -1.38 -16.27
CA GLU A 32 -9.11 -1.10 -16.50
C GLU A 32 -8.24 -1.39 -15.27
N ILE A 33 -8.80 -1.33 -14.06
CA ILE A 33 -8.11 -1.64 -12.80
C ILE A 33 -8.29 -3.13 -12.52
N LYS A 34 -7.18 -3.87 -12.57
CA LYS A 34 -7.17 -5.29 -12.20
C LYS A 34 -7.20 -5.42 -10.68
N SER A 35 -6.28 -4.74 -10.00
CA SER A 35 -6.22 -4.74 -8.55
C SER A 35 -5.51 -3.49 -8.03
N VAL A 36 -5.79 -3.18 -6.77
CA VAL A 36 -5.03 -2.23 -5.97
C VAL A 36 -4.64 -2.95 -4.71
N ASP A 37 -3.36 -3.07 -4.42
CA ASP A 37 -2.82 -3.88 -3.32
C ASP A 37 -1.78 -3.12 -2.50
N LEU A 38 -1.48 -3.65 -1.32
CA LEU A 38 -0.41 -3.13 -0.47
C LEU A 38 0.76 -4.12 -0.53
N LEU A 39 1.93 -3.58 -0.82
CA LEU A 39 3.20 -4.30 -0.82
C LEU A 39 3.83 -4.30 0.57
N TYR A 40 4.71 -5.27 0.81
CA TYR A 40 5.37 -5.44 2.10
C TYR A 40 6.19 -4.21 2.49
N GLU A 41 6.82 -3.58 1.51
CA GLU A 41 7.68 -2.40 1.63
C GLU A 41 6.90 -1.09 1.82
N ALA A 42 5.66 -1.17 2.29
CA ALA A 42 4.75 -0.04 2.48
C ALA A 42 4.55 0.80 1.20
N SER A 43 4.16 0.13 0.13
CA SER A 43 3.78 0.75 -1.15
C SER A 43 2.37 0.34 -1.58
N ILE A 44 1.67 1.26 -2.24
CA ILE A 44 0.40 0.97 -2.91
C ILE A 44 0.72 0.53 -4.34
N LEU A 45 0.35 -0.69 -4.70
CA LEU A 45 0.50 -1.25 -6.03
C LEU A 45 -0.83 -1.16 -6.78
N PHE A 46 -0.80 -0.58 -7.98
CA PHE A 46 -1.88 -0.61 -8.94
C PHE A 46 -1.53 -1.57 -10.07
N GLU A 47 -2.32 -2.62 -10.23
CA GLU A 47 -2.27 -3.48 -11.41
C GLU A 47 -3.39 -3.06 -12.37
N LEU A 48 -3.01 -2.75 -13.62
CA LEU A 48 -3.92 -2.24 -14.63
C LEU A 48 -3.85 -3.10 -15.90
N TYR A 49 -4.99 -3.42 -16.47
CA TYR A 49 -5.06 -4.04 -17.81
C TYR A 49 -4.74 -3.02 -18.91
N GLU A 50 -5.07 -1.75 -18.68
CA GLU A 50 -4.89 -0.66 -19.64
C GLU A 50 -4.39 0.61 -18.94
N ILE A 51 -3.60 1.39 -19.67
CA ILE A 51 -3.11 2.67 -19.18
C ILE A 51 -4.19 3.74 -19.44
N LYS A 52 -4.76 4.31 -18.36
CA LYS A 52 -5.69 5.44 -18.45
C LYS A 52 -5.10 6.69 -17.80
N LYS A 53 -5.11 7.80 -18.55
CA LYS A 53 -4.56 9.09 -18.10
C LYS A 53 -5.50 9.88 -17.17
N SER A 54 -6.76 9.45 -17.05
CA SER A 54 -7.78 10.16 -16.30
C SER A 54 -7.83 9.78 -14.82
N LEU A 55 -7.23 8.65 -14.42
CA LEU A 55 -7.24 8.20 -13.04
C LEU A 55 -6.15 8.89 -12.22
N ASN A 56 -6.57 9.55 -11.15
CA ASN A 56 -5.73 10.31 -10.24
C ASN A 56 -5.80 9.72 -8.83
N LEU A 57 -4.66 9.39 -8.24
CA LEU A 57 -4.54 9.10 -6.81
C LEU A 57 -4.57 10.45 -6.07
N GLU A 58 -5.71 10.79 -5.49
CA GLU A 58 -5.90 12.10 -4.84
C GLU A 58 -5.21 12.13 -3.48
N LYS A 59 -5.57 11.18 -2.63
CA LYS A 59 -5.11 11.10 -1.25
C LYS A 59 -5.27 9.70 -0.71
N VAL A 60 -4.62 9.45 0.41
CA VAL A 60 -4.90 8.29 1.27
C VAL A 60 -5.11 8.73 2.70
N GLU A 61 -5.97 8.02 3.41
CA GLU A 61 -6.24 8.24 4.83
C GLU A 61 -5.92 6.96 5.60
N LEU A 62 -5.18 7.12 6.70
CA LEU A 62 -4.76 6.03 7.56
C LEU A 62 -5.60 6.03 8.83
N PHE A 63 -6.17 4.87 9.13
CA PHE A 63 -6.91 4.63 10.35
C PHE A 63 -6.26 3.52 11.16
N TYR A 64 -6.34 3.64 12.48
CA TYR A 64 -5.97 2.61 13.43
C TYR A 64 -7.08 2.45 14.46
N LYS A 65 -7.60 1.23 14.61
CA LYS A 65 -8.72 0.91 15.53
C LYS A 65 -9.90 1.91 15.37
N ASN A 66 -10.30 2.15 14.12
CA ASN A 66 -11.39 3.06 13.70
C ASN A 66 -11.15 4.56 13.98
N LYS A 67 -9.96 4.98 14.39
CA LYS A 67 -9.59 6.39 14.52
C LYS A 67 -8.74 6.81 13.34
N ASN A 68 -9.04 7.96 12.75
CA ASN A 68 -8.17 8.56 11.74
C ASN A 68 -6.89 9.03 12.45
N ILE A 69 -5.74 8.55 11.99
CA ILE A 69 -4.43 8.86 12.56
C ILE A 69 -3.54 9.66 11.61
N GLY A 70 -3.92 9.79 10.35
CA GLY A 70 -3.12 10.51 9.36
C GLY A 70 -3.76 10.56 7.99
N LYS A 71 -3.30 11.51 7.18
CA LYS A 71 -3.75 11.74 5.81
C LYS A 71 -2.57 12.18 4.96
N ILE A 72 -2.49 11.65 3.75
CA ILE A 72 -1.42 11.94 2.79
C ILE A 72 -2.10 12.50 1.54
N GLU A 73 -1.80 13.75 1.21
CA GLU A 73 -2.24 14.42 -0.02
C GLU A 73 -1.24 14.13 -1.15
N ILE A 74 -1.71 13.57 -2.27
CA ILE A 74 -0.84 13.05 -3.33
C ILE A 74 -1.10 13.79 -4.64
N ASN A 75 -2.35 13.75 -5.10
CA ASN A 75 -2.82 14.38 -6.34
C ASN A 75 -1.94 14.08 -7.56
N LYS A 76 -1.62 12.80 -7.79
CA LYS A 76 -0.82 12.32 -8.93
C LYS A 76 -1.59 11.33 -9.79
N LYS A 77 -1.41 11.43 -11.11
CA LYS A 77 -2.01 10.47 -12.04
C LYS A 77 -1.38 9.10 -11.84
N ILE A 78 -2.19 8.05 -11.86
CA ILE A 78 -1.72 6.68 -11.64
C ILE A 78 -0.68 6.27 -12.70
N ILE A 79 -0.83 6.75 -13.93
CA ILE A 79 0.13 6.51 -15.02
C ILE A 79 1.51 7.12 -14.77
N ASP A 80 1.59 8.23 -14.03
CA ASP A 80 2.82 8.97 -13.76
C ASP A 80 3.55 8.45 -12.51
N LEU A 81 2.99 7.42 -11.86
CA LEU A 81 3.63 6.70 -10.77
C LEU A 81 4.81 5.84 -11.27
N GLU A 82 5.64 5.41 -10.32
CA GLU A 82 6.81 4.58 -10.61
C GLU A 82 6.39 3.20 -11.13
N ASP A 83 7.17 2.64 -12.05
CA ASP A 83 6.91 1.29 -12.57
C ASP A 83 7.39 0.23 -11.57
N PHE A 84 6.49 -0.66 -11.16
CA PHE A 84 6.84 -1.73 -10.24
C PHE A 84 7.57 -2.88 -10.97
N GLY A 85 8.87 -2.93 -10.73
CA GLY A 85 9.80 -3.91 -11.29
C GLY A 85 10.20 -3.62 -12.74
N LEU A 86 11.32 -4.22 -13.16
CA LEU A 86 11.95 -3.90 -14.44
C LEU A 86 11.39 -4.67 -15.65
N LYS A 87 10.65 -5.75 -15.40
CA LYS A 87 10.17 -6.66 -16.45
C LYS A 87 8.69 -6.46 -16.70
N LYS A 88 8.30 -6.51 -17.98
CA LYS A 88 6.89 -6.54 -18.36
C LYS A 88 6.22 -7.76 -17.73
N PHE A 89 5.10 -7.53 -17.06
CA PHE A 89 4.30 -8.59 -16.47
C PHE A 89 3.17 -8.97 -17.43
N TYR A 90 2.96 -10.27 -17.60
CA TYR A 90 1.89 -10.82 -18.43
C TYR A 90 1.11 -11.84 -17.63
N GLU A 91 -0.21 -11.81 -17.76
CA GLU A 91 -1.12 -12.77 -17.17
C GLU A 91 -2.11 -13.21 -18.25
N ASN A 92 -2.25 -14.52 -18.47
CA ASN A 92 -3.12 -15.08 -19.51
C ASN A 92 -2.90 -14.46 -20.91
N GLY A 93 -1.64 -14.16 -21.25
CA GLY A 93 -1.27 -13.54 -22.53
C GLY A 93 -1.55 -12.03 -22.64
N LYS A 94 -2.16 -11.41 -21.62
CA LYS A 94 -2.38 -9.95 -21.57
C LYS A 94 -1.29 -9.28 -20.74
N ARG A 95 -0.79 -8.15 -21.23
CA ARG A 95 0.16 -7.32 -20.48
C ARG A 95 -0.58 -6.65 -19.32
N ILE A 96 0.02 -6.67 -18.13
CA ILE A 96 -0.44 -5.90 -16.98
C ILE A 96 0.57 -4.79 -16.71
N PHE A 97 0.08 -3.57 -16.55
CA PHE A 97 0.87 -2.44 -16.11
C PHE A 97 0.84 -2.39 -14.59
N ARG A 98 2.00 -2.22 -13.98
CA ARG A 98 2.14 -2.23 -12.53
C ARG A 98 2.77 -0.93 -12.09
N LYS A 99 2.03 -0.15 -11.32
CA LYS A 99 2.40 1.19 -10.88
C LYS A 99 2.42 1.25 -9.37
N GLU A 100 3.47 1.82 -8.78
CA GLU A 100 3.60 1.90 -7.33
C GLU A 100 3.67 3.33 -6.80
N PHE A 101 3.09 3.53 -5.63
CA PHE A 101 3.26 4.73 -4.84
C PHE A 101 3.76 4.36 -3.44
N PRO A 102 5.02 4.67 -3.10
CA PRO A 102 5.56 4.38 -1.78
C PRO A 102 4.94 5.31 -0.72
N ILE A 103 4.54 4.74 0.41
CA ILE A 103 3.99 5.46 1.57
C ILE A 103 4.81 5.24 2.85
N GLU A 104 5.93 4.52 2.77
CA GLU A 104 6.80 4.20 3.90
C GLU A 104 7.23 5.44 4.70
N LYS A 105 7.64 6.50 4.00
CA LYS A 105 8.07 7.76 4.65
C LYS A 105 6.91 8.43 5.39
N ASP A 106 5.74 8.45 4.78
CA ASP A 106 4.54 9.01 5.41
C ASP A 106 4.10 8.19 6.63
N LEU A 107 4.24 6.86 6.58
CA LEU A 107 4.01 6.01 7.74
C LEU A 107 4.99 6.31 8.87
N LEU A 108 6.27 6.53 8.57
CA LEU A 108 7.26 6.95 9.58
C LEU A 108 6.87 8.27 10.25
N GLU A 109 6.36 9.24 9.48
CA GLU A 109 5.91 10.52 10.04
C GLU A 109 4.65 10.36 10.91
N ILE A 110 3.66 9.59 10.42
CA ILE A 110 2.38 9.39 11.10
C ILE A 110 2.54 8.54 12.36
N LEU A 111 3.23 7.40 12.26
CA LEU A 111 3.41 6.41 13.32
C LEU A 111 4.61 6.70 14.23
N GLY A 112 5.55 7.54 13.77
CA GLY A 112 6.77 7.90 14.48
C GLY A 112 7.98 7.08 14.00
N GLU A 113 9.14 7.73 13.86
CA GLU A 113 10.34 7.14 13.25
C GLU A 113 10.94 5.96 14.06
N ASN A 114 10.67 5.90 15.36
CA ASN A 114 11.14 4.85 16.27
C ASN A 114 10.00 4.06 16.96
N ASP A 115 8.80 4.05 16.37
CA ASP A 115 7.62 3.38 16.96
C ASP A 115 7.18 3.91 18.33
N GLU A 116 7.39 5.21 18.56
CA GLU A 116 7.13 5.85 19.86
C GLU A 116 5.64 6.13 20.12
N LYS A 117 4.81 6.23 19.07
CA LYS A 117 3.42 6.69 19.20
C LYS A 117 2.42 5.58 19.49
N TYR A 118 2.66 4.38 18.94
CA TYR A 118 1.68 3.29 18.97
C TYR A 118 2.24 2.00 19.57
N ASN A 119 3.56 1.91 19.79
CA ASN A 119 4.23 0.73 20.33
C ASN A 119 3.81 -0.53 19.56
N ILE A 120 3.94 -0.44 18.23
CA ILE A 120 3.60 -1.44 17.24
C ILE A 120 4.47 -2.67 17.53
N GLY A 121 3.85 -3.67 18.15
CA GLY A 121 4.45 -4.97 18.37
C GLY A 121 4.69 -5.72 17.05
N TYR A 122 4.93 -7.02 17.16
CA TYR A 122 5.03 -7.88 15.99
C TYR A 122 3.65 -8.04 15.33
N LEU A 123 3.48 -7.46 14.14
CA LEU A 123 2.26 -7.56 13.31
C LEU A 123 0.99 -7.04 14.02
N GLU A 124 0.99 -5.76 14.38
CA GLU A 124 -0.19 -5.11 14.96
C GLU A 124 -1.30 -4.96 13.92
N ASP A 125 -2.48 -5.48 14.26
CA ASP A 125 -3.68 -5.45 13.42
C ASP A 125 -4.53 -4.18 13.63
N GLY A 126 -5.53 -4.01 12.77
CA GLY A 126 -6.55 -2.96 12.91
C GLY A 126 -6.20 -1.66 12.20
N PHE A 127 -5.20 -1.68 11.32
CA PHE A 127 -4.94 -0.60 10.38
C PHE A 127 -5.84 -0.72 9.15
N ILE A 128 -6.33 0.44 8.69
CA ILE A 128 -7.13 0.55 7.48
C ILE A 128 -6.56 1.71 6.66
N LEU A 129 -6.22 1.43 5.40
CA LEU A 129 -5.88 2.44 4.41
C LEU A 129 -7.10 2.69 3.52
N ILE A 130 -7.55 3.94 3.48
CA ILE A 130 -8.61 4.38 2.58
C ILE A 130 -7.94 5.12 1.42
N ILE A 131 -8.06 4.54 0.22
CA ILE A 131 -7.43 5.04 -1.01
C ILE A 131 -8.48 5.74 -1.86
N TYR A 132 -8.27 7.03 -2.14
CA TYR A 132 -9.18 7.84 -2.94
C TYR A 132 -8.63 7.99 -4.36
N ILE A 133 -9.41 7.52 -5.33
CA ILE A 133 -9.06 7.59 -6.74
C ILE A 133 -10.14 8.36 -7.47
N LYS A 134 -9.74 9.42 -8.18
CA LYS A 134 -10.64 10.24 -8.98
C LYS A 134 -10.45 9.96 -10.46
N ASP A 135 -11.56 9.69 -11.15
CA ASP A 135 -11.62 9.73 -12.61
C ASP A 135 -11.91 11.17 -13.03
N LEU A 136 -10.89 11.84 -13.58
CA LEU A 136 -10.95 13.22 -14.01
C LEU A 136 -11.92 13.43 -15.18
N ASP A 137 -12.18 12.41 -16.01
CA ASP A 137 -13.08 12.53 -17.16
C ASP A 137 -14.55 12.49 -16.72
N LYS A 138 -14.85 11.74 -15.66
CA LYS A 138 -16.20 11.57 -15.11
C LYS A 138 -16.49 12.48 -13.91
N ASP A 139 -15.46 13.19 -13.43
CA ASP A 139 -15.46 13.94 -12.15
C ASP A 139 -16.00 13.10 -10.97
N LYS A 140 -15.61 11.82 -10.93
CA LYS A 140 -16.08 10.87 -9.91
C LYS A 140 -14.91 10.34 -9.09
N THR A 141 -15.05 10.36 -7.77
CA THR A 141 -14.11 9.72 -6.85
C THR A 141 -14.70 8.41 -6.34
N PHE A 142 -13.91 7.35 -6.39
CA PHE A 142 -14.21 6.07 -5.76
C PHE A 142 -13.15 5.73 -4.72
N ILE A 143 -13.52 4.85 -3.80
CA ILE A 143 -12.74 4.59 -2.58
C ILE A 143 -12.43 3.11 -2.48
N ILE A 144 -11.16 2.78 -2.29
CA ILE A 144 -10.72 1.41 -2.01
C ILE A 144 -10.23 1.34 -0.57
N LYS A 145 -10.83 0.43 0.21
CA LYS A 145 -10.44 0.17 1.60
C LYS A 145 -9.55 -1.07 1.68
N LYS A 146 -8.43 -0.96 2.38
CA LYS A 146 -7.49 -2.06 2.62
C LYS A 146 -7.21 -2.19 4.11
N GLU A 147 -7.56 -3.33 4.67
CA GLU A 147 -7.14 -3.74 6.01
C GLU A 147 -5.73 -4.33 5.93
N PHE A 148 -4.88 -3.97 6.86
CA PHE A 148 -3.52 -4.48 6.92
C PHE A 148 -3.00 -4.51 8.35
N SER A 149 -1.95 -5.29 8.53
CA SER A 149 -1.16 -5.32 9.76
C SER A 149 0.16 -4.59 9.51
N VAL A 150 0.72 -3.99 10.55
CA VAL A 150 2.01 -3.29 10.48
C VAL A 150 3.01 -3.98 11.39
N SER A 151 4.23 -4.14 10.93
CA SER A 151 5.39 -4.44 11.78
C SER A 151 6.43 -3.36 11.65
N PHE A 152 7.11 -3.06 12.76
CA PHE A 152 8.24 -2.16 12.78
C PHE A 152 9.54 -2.95 12.73
N GLU A 153 10.41 -2.63 11.77
CA GLU A 153 11.76 -3.19 11.68
C GLU A 153 12.75 -2.09 12.04
N LYS A 154 13.48 -2.31 13.15
CA LYS A 154 14.44 -1.35 13.66
C LYS A 154 15.78 -1.47 12.93
N LYS A 155 16.42 -0.34 12.66
CA LYS A 155 17.80 -0.29 12.19
C LYS A 155 18.73 -1.01 13.16
N GLY A 156 19.58 -1.88 12.63
CA GLY A 156 20.59 -2.57 13.42
C GLY A 156 20.77 -4.02 13.01
N TYR A 157 21.37 -4.78 13.93
CA TYR A 157 21.59 -6.21 13.76
C TYR A 157 20.53 -6.99 14.53
N ASP A 158 19.80 -7.84 13.81
CA ASP A 158 18.94 -8.84 14.42
C ASP A 158 19.64 -10.20 14.38
N LEU A 159 19.69 -10.82 15.56
CA LEU A 159 20.31 -12.11 15.76
C LEU A 159 19.25 -13.20 15.87
N PHE A 160 19.12 -14.02 14.83
CA PHE A 160 18.29 -15.22 14.90
C PHE A 160 19.12 -16.42 15.35
N ILE A 161 18.83 -16.88 16.57
CA ILE A 161 19.36 -18.13 17.12
C ILE A 161 18.23 -19.17 17.02
N PRO A 162 18.25 -20.09 16.04
CA PRO A 162 17.30 -21.18 16.02
C PRO A 162 17.46 -21.99 17.31
N SER A 163 16.36 -22.21 18.03
CA SER A 163 16.35 -23.13 19.17
C SER A 163 16.65 -24.53 18.67
N VAL A 164 17.63 -25.19 19.28
CA VAL A 164 17.96 -26.61 19.06
C VAL A 164 17.06 -27.48 19.91
#